data_AF-A0A351FYN4-F1
#
_entry.id   AF-A0A351FYN4-F1
#
_cell.length_a   1.000
_cell.length_b   1.000
_cell.length_c   1.000
_cell.angle_alpha   90.00
_cell.angle_beta   90.00
_cell.angle_gamma   90.00
#
_symmetry.space_group_name_H-M   'P 1'
#
loop_
_entity.id
_entity.type
_entity.pdbx_description
1 polymer ?
#
loop_
_entity_poly.entity_id
_entity_poly.type
_entity_poly.pdbx_seq_one_letter_code
_entity_poly.pdbx_strand_id
1 'polypeptide(L)' 'MLKGLGNIATLMKQAQEMGGKMQEMQEQLKQQRVIGTAGAGLVEVEMNGHGEVLRLKIDPTLVAKADGEMIED' A
#
# COMPACT_ATOMS: atom_id res chain seq x y z
N MET A 1 -26.61 28.88 -25.36
CA MET A 1 -25.14 28.68 -25.28
C MET A 1 -24.55 28.96 -23.89
N LEU A 2 -25.17 29.80 -23.05
CA LEU A 2 -24.66 30.10 -21.68
C LEU A 2 -24.78 28.94 -20.67
N LYS A 3 -25.77 28.06 -20.84
CA LYS A 3 -26.07 26.95 -19.90
C LYS A 3 -25.00 25.84 -19.88
N GLY A 4 -24.24 25.69 -20.97
CA GLY A 4 -23.13 24.72 -21.05
C GLY A 4 -21.88 25.16 -20.27
N LEU A 5 -21.62 26.47 -20.19
CA LEU A 5 -20.44 27.02 -19.50
C LEU A 5 -20.52 26.86 -17.97
N GLY A 6 -21.71 27.03 -17.37
CA GLY A 6 -21.92 26.77 -15.94
C GLY A 6 -21.75 25.30 -15.56
N ASN A 7 -22.10 24.39 -16.48
CA ASN A 7 -21.90 22.95 -16.28
C ASN A 7 -20.41 22.59 -16.36
N ILE A 8 -19.66 23.20 -17.27
CA ILE A 8 -18.21 23.03 -17.40
C ILE A 8 -17.47 23.60 -16.16
N ALA A 9 -17.87 24.76 -15.66
CA ALA A 9 -17.25 25.34 -14.46
C ALA A 9 -17.43 24.46 -13.22
N THR A 10 -18.63 23.89 -13.05
CA THR A 10 -18.92 22.93 -11.97
C THR A 10 -18.09 21.66 -12.11
N LEU A 11 -17.98 21.14 -13.34
CA LEU A 11 -17.21 19.95 -13.67
C LEU A 11 -15.70 20.15 -13.43
N MET A 12 -15.15 21.31 -13.79
CA MET A 12 -13.75 21.65 -13.52
C MET A 12 -13.45 21.72 -12.01
N LYS A 13 -14.36 22.30 -11.21
CA LYS A 13 -14.21 22.36 -9.76
C LYS A 13 -14.23 20.97 -9.12
N GLN A 14 -15.17 20.12 -9.54
CA GLN A 14 -15.23 18.72 -9.09
C GLN A 14 -13.97 17.94 -9.50
N ALA A 15 -13.45 18.17 -10.72
CA ALA A 15 -12.22 17.54 -11.18
C ALA A 15 -10.99 17.98 -10.36
N GLN A 16 -10.90 19.26 -10.00
CA GLN A 16 -9.83 19.77 -9.13
C GLN A 16 -9.89 19.15 -7.73
N GLU A 17 -11.08 19.09 -7.11
CA GLU A 17 -11.28 18.46 -5.80
C GLU A 17 -10.96 16.95 -5.85
N MET A 18 -11.32 16.27 -6.94
CA MET A 18 -11.00 14.85 -7.13
C MET A 18 -9.50 14.61 -7.28
N GLY A 19 -8.78 15.49 -7.99
CA GLY A 19 -7.33 15.41 -8.14
C GLY A 19 -6.59 15.51 -6.81
N GLY A 20 -6.96 16.47 -5.97
CA GLY A 20 -6.38 16.63 -4.62
C GLY A 20 -6.70 15.45 -3.71
N LYS A 21 -7.96 15.01 -3.67
CA LYS A 21 -8.38 13.83 -2.89
C LYS A 21 -7.66 12.55 -3.31
N MET A 22 -7.42 12.39 -4.61
CA MET A 22 -6.68 11.26 -5.14
C MET A 22 -5.22 11.29 -4.65
N GLN A 23 -4.55 12.44 -4.69
CA GLN A 23 -3.18 12.57 -4.16
C GLN A 23 -3.11 12.27 -2.67
N GLU A 24 -4.01 12.82 -1.85
CA GLU A 24 -4.06 12.52 -0.41
C GLU A 24 -4.29 11.02 -0.15
N MET A 25 -5.19 10.38 -0.89
CA MET A 25 -5.44 8.94 -0.76
C MET A 25 -4.19 8.13 -1.10
N GLN A 26 -3.46 8.49 -2.16
CA GLN A 26 -2.22 7.81 -2.53
C GLN A 26 -1.15 7.93 -1.44
N GLU A 27 -1.03 9.12 -0.82
CA GLU A 27 -0.10 9.35 0.28
C GLU A 27 -0.51 8.53 1.52
N GLN A 28 -1.80 8.46 1.84
CA GLN A 28 -2.33 7.66 2.93
C GLN A 28 -2.05 6.16 2.74
N LEU A 29 -2.28 5.62 1.53
CA LEU A 29 -1.95 4.23 1.22
C LEU A 29 -0.46 3.94 1.43
N LYS A 30 0.42 4.89 1.10
CA LYS A 30 1.87 4.75 1.30
C LYS A 30 2.27 4.77 2.77
N GLN A 31 1.50 5.44 3.61
CA GLN A 31 1.75 5.54 5.05
C GLN A 31 1.10 4.41 5.87
N GLN A 32 0.06 3.76 5.34
CA GLN A 32 -0.51 2.59 6.00
C GLN A 32 0.53 1.49 6.17
N ARG A 33 0.38 0.70 7.24
CA ARG A 33 1.24 -0.43 7.58
C ARG A 33 0.38 -1.65 7.86
N VAL A 34 0.76 -2.77 7.27
CA VAL A 34 0.18 -4.09 7.53
C VAL A 34 1.30 -5.07 7.80
N ILE A 35 1.06 -5.98 8.75
CA ILE A 35 2.02 -7.01 9.15
C ILE A 35 1.41 -8.38 8.83
N GLY A 36 2.10 -9.14 7.98
CA GLY A 36 1.81 -10.53 7.70
C GLY A 36 2.82 -11.44 8.41
N THR A 37 2.36 -12.62 8.85
CA THR A 37 3.26 -13.61 9.47
C THR A 37 3.02 -15.00 8.86
N ALA A 38 4.07 -15.79 8.77
CA ALA A 38 4.05 -17.18 8.30
C ALA A 38 4.89 -18.07 9.22
N GLY A 39 4.73 -19.39 9.10
CA GLY A 39 5.49 -20.36 9.90
C GLY A 39 5.34 -20.15 11.41
N ALA A 40 4.13 -19.85 11.90
CA ALA A 40 3.86 -19.52 13.31
C ALA A 40 4.66 -18.31 13.86
N GLY A 41 4.97 -17.34 13.00
CA GLY A 41 5.69 -16.12 13.36
C GLY A 41 7.21 -16.19 13.13
N LEU A 42 7.69 -17.27 12.51
CA LEU A 42 9.09 -17.40 12.11
C LEU A 42 9.46 -16.49 10.94
N VAL A 43 8.48 -16.09 10.12
CA VAL A 43 8.63 -15.06 9.09
C VAL A 43 7.61 -13.96 9.32
N GLU A 44 8.05 -12.71 9.25
CA GLU A 44 7.21 -11.52 9.38
C GLU A 44 7.54 -10.55 8.25
N VAL A 45 6.50 -10.04 7.58
CA VAL A 45 6.61 -9.05 6.50
C VAL A 45 5.78 -7.82 6.87
N GLU A 46 6.40 -6.64 6.83
CA GLU A 46 5.71 -5.36 6.92
C GLU A 46 5.57 -4.78 5.51
N MET A 47 4.33 -4.44 5.13
CA MET A 47 4.02 -3.83 3.84
C MET A 47 3.21 -2.55 4.02
N ASN A 48 3.20 -1.68 3.01
CA ASN A 48 2.27 -0.56 2.96
C ASN A 48 1.01 -0.86 2.13
N GLY A 49 0.07 0.09 2.11
CA GLY A 49 -1.18 -0.01 1.34
C GLY A 49 -0.99 0.04 -0.18
N HIS A 50 0.22 0.33 -0.68
CA HIS A 50 0.59 0.14 -2.10
C HIS A 50 1.09 -1.27 -2.40
N GLY A 51 1.27 -2.10 -1.37
CA GLY A 51 1.88 -3.42 -1.50
C GLY A 51 3.40 -3.40 -1.58
N GLU A 52 4.05 -2.29 -1.24
CA GLU A 52 5.52 -2.24 -1.14
C GLU A 52 5.96 -2.94 0.15
N VAL A 53 6.95 -3.84 0.05
CA VAL A 53 7.58 -4.46 1.21
C VAL A 53 8.53 -3.45 1.85
N LEU A 54 8.28 -3.14 3.13
CA LEU A 54 9.08 -2.21 3.92
C LEU A 54 10.09 -2.93 4.80
N ARG A 55 9.72 -4.12 5.29
CA ARG A 55 10.56 -4.92 6.16
C ARG A 55 10.26 -6.40 6.00
N LEU A 56 11.32 -7.21 6.03
CA LEU A 56 11.25 -8.66 6.15
C LEU A 56 12.07 -9.07 7.37
N LYS A 57 11.50 -9.88 8.25
CA LYS A 57 12.18 -10.48 9.39
C LYS A 57 12.02 -11.99 9.31
N ILE A 58 13.15 -12.69 9.40
CA ILE A 58 13.21 -14.14 9.40
C ILE A 58 13.87 -14.57 10.71
N ASP A 59 13.29 -15.56 11.38
CA ASP A 59 13.85 -16.11 12.60
C ASP A 59 15.21 -16.78 12.30
N PRO A 60 16.27 -16.46 13.09
CA PRO A 60 17.60 -17.00 12.85
C PRO A 60 17.67 -18.53 12.85
N THR A 61 16.73 -19.22 13.50
CA THR A 61 16.71 -20.69 13.54
C THR A 61 16.43 -21.31 12.18
N LEU A 62 15.66 -20.65 11.31
CA LEU A 62 15.43 -21.11 9.94
C LEU A 62 16.72 -21.05 9.11
N VAL A 63 17.47 -19.95 9.26
CA VAL A 63 18.76 -19.77 8.60
C VAL A 63 19.81 -20.73 9.15
N ALA A 64 19.86 -20.92 10.48
CA ALA A 64 20.81 -21.82 11.13
C ALA A 64 20.60 -23.29 10.74
N LYS A 65 19.36 -23.69 10.45
CA LYS A 65 19.01 -25.03 9.96
C LYS A 65 19.23 -25.20 8.46
N ALA A 66 19.58 -24.13 7.74
CA ALA A 66 19.63 -24.09 6.27
C ALA A 66 18.33 -24.60 5.63
N ASP A 67 17.20 -24.29 6.25
CA ASP A 67 15.88 -24.75 5.84
C ASP A 67 15.32 -23.81 4.76
N GLY A 68 15.88 -23.92 3.55
CA GLY A 68 15.53 -23.06 2.42
C GLY A 68 14.10 -23.25 1.93
N GLU A 69 13.60 -24.49 1.94
CA GLU A 69 12.23 -24.81 1.52
C GLU A 69 11.19 -24.09 2.40
N MET A 70 11.35 -24.11 3.73
CA MET A 70 10.46 -23.39 4.64
C MET A 70 10.58 -21.86 4.56
N ILE A 71 11.72 -21.33 4.08
CA ILE A 71 11.91 -19.88 3.87
C ILE A 71 11.25 -19.43 2.57
N GLU A 72 11.20 -20.31 1.56
CA GLU A 72 10.61 -20.05 0.25
C GLU A 72 9.08 -20.15 0.24
N ASP A 73 8.51 -21.07 1.06
CA ASP A 73 7.07 -21.26 1.27
C ASP A 73 6.39 -20.15 2.11
#